data_AF-F0Y0Q0-F1
#
_entry.id   AF-F0Y0Q0-F1
#
_cell.length_a   1.000
_cell.length_b   1.000
_cell.length_c   1.000
_cell.angle_alpha   90.00
_cell.angle_beta   90.00
_cell.angle_gamma   90.00
#
_symmetry.space_group_name_H-M   'P 1'
#
loop_
_entity.id
_entity.type
_entity.pdbx_description
1 polymer ?
#
loop_
_entity_poly.entity_id
_entity_poly.type
_entity_poly.pdbx_seq_one_letter_code
_entity_poly.pdbx_strand_id
1 'polypeptide(L)'
;MPDPASITAHVRALAKPQTAQRAAEALRILSAEEADLGSVVDAGAIPALISVLRDGSDDAKSVAAAALWNISVNDGYKVVIAEAGAISPLISLVRAGSALEQFKAAGALRNLSLNKDNAVAVASAGGIPALVALVKNGNDDGKRFAASALWSLSVLNTNKIAIHQAGGIPALVDLLRVSGLVQEKASGALANLACKPDVAVAIVEAGGIPALVAVVSLSNSRVAKEKALRAAFHLAHIDDAHRIAMFEAGSVPPLVAVLRDGNDVMREHAAGIL
;
A
#
# COMPACT_ATOMS: atom_id res chain seq x y z
N MET A 1 20.30 8.84 -23.33
CA MET A 1 20.92 9.05 -22.01
C MET A 1 21.15 10.54 -21.81
N PRO A 2 20.68 11.11 -20.70
CA PRO A 2 20.97 12.46 -20.26
C PRO A 2 22.46 12.60 -19.96
N ASP A 3 22.97 13.82 -20.13
CA ASP A 3 24.34 14.16 -19.78
C ASP A 3 24.57 14.00 -18.26
N PRO A 4 25.53 13.17 -17.80
CA PRO A 4 25.86 13.00 -16.38
C PRO A 4 26.19 14.32 -15.66
N ALA A 5 26.78 15.30 -16.35
CA ALA A 5 27.07 16.60 -15.77
C ALA A 5 25.78 17.38 -15.46
N SER A 6 24.75 17.24 -16.31
CA SER A 6 23.43 17.82 -16.10
C SER A 6 22.73 17.22 -14.88
N ILE A 7 22.76 15.89 -14.74
CA ILE A 7 22.18 15.19 -13.57
C ILE A 7 22.86 15.66 -12.28
N THR A 8 24.19 15.70 -12.27
CA THR A 8 24.98 16.18 -11.13
C THR A 8 24.66 17.64 -10.80
N ALA A 9 24.43 18.49 -11.80
CA ALA A 9 24.03 19.87 -11.60
C ALA A 9 22.64 19.98 -10.94
N HIS A 10 21.68 19.13 -11.34
CA HIS A 10 20.38 19.04 -10.67
C HIS A 10 20.51 18.60 -9.21
N VAL A 11 21.32 17.57 -8.92
CA VAL A 11 21.57 17.13 -7.54
C VAL A 11 22.15 18.25 -6.68
N ARG A 12 23.15 18.99 -7.18
CA ARG A 12 23.72 20.16 -6.48
C ARG A 12 22.70 21.28 -6.28
N ALA A 13 21.78 21.46 -7.23
CA ALA A 13 20.74 22.48 -7.14
C ALA A 13 19.65 22.15 -6.10
N LEU A 14 19.51 20.90 -5.64
CA LEU A 14 18.63 20.53 -4.52
C LEU A 14 19.04 21.19 -3.21
N ALA A 15 20.34 21.47 -3.02
CA ALA A 15 20.85 22.07 -1.79
C ALA A 15 20.46 23.56 -1.61
N LYS A 16 19.94 24.21 -2.66
CA LYS A 16 19.54 25.61 -2.62
C LYS A 16 18.01 25.72 -2.63
N PRO A 17 17.38 26.33 -1.62
CA PRO A 17 15.92 26.39 -1.52
C PRO A 17 15.22 26.97 -2.76
N GLN A 18 15.81 27.99 -3.39
CA GLN A 18 15.24 28.67 -4.55
C GLN A 18 15.21 27.78 -5.81
N THR A 19 16.06 26.75 -5.87
CA THR A 19 16.16 25.84 -7.02
C THR A 19 15.71 24.43 -6.71
N ALA A 20 15.49 24.08 -5.44
CA ALA A 20 15.19 22.73 -4.98
C ALA A 20 13.96 22.13 -5.69
N GLN A 21 12.88 22.90 -5.85
CA GLN A 21 11.68 22.42 -6.54
C GLN A 21 11.97 22.04 -8.00
N ARG A 22 12.60 22.96 -8.77
CA ARG A 22 12.92 22.73 -10.18
C ARG A 22 13.92 21.58 -10.37
N ALA A 23 14.90 21.49 -9.47
CA ALA A 23 15.89 20.42 -9.46
C ALA A 23 15.25 19.06 -9.15
N ALA A 24 14.35 19.01 -8.15
CA ALA A 24 13.61 17.80 -7.81
C ALA A 24 12.71 17.37 -8.97
N GLU A 25 12.13 18.32 -9.71
CA GLU A 25 11.25 18.04 -10.84
C GLU A 25 12.02 17.43 -12.01
N ALA A 26 13.19 17.99 -12.33
CA ALA A 26 14.08 17.41 -13.33
C ALA A 26 14.47 15.97 -12.95
N LEU A 27 14.86 15.74 -11.69
CA LEU A 27 15.21 14.40 -11.21
C LEU A 27 14.01 13.44 -11.19
N ARG A 28 12.79 13.93 -10.90
CA ARG A 28 11.56 13.14 -10.97
C ARG A 28 11.28 12.66 -12.39
N ILE A 29 11.45 13.54 -13.38
CA ILE A 29 11.28 13.21 -14.81
C ILE A 29 12.31 12.15 -15.22
N LEU A 30 13.59 12.38 -14.89
CA LEU A 30 14.66 11.43 -15.18
C LEU A 30 14.44 10.06 -14.50
N SER A 31 13.90 10.06 -13.28
CA SER A 31 13.60 8.83 -12.55
C SER A 31 12.40 8.07 -13.10
N ALA A 32 11.62 8.65 -14.01
CA ALA A 32 10.50 7.95 -14.65
C ALA A 32 10.97 6.95 -15.73
N GLU A 33 12.19 7.12 -16.25
CA GLU A 33 12.77 6.28 -17.29
C GLU A 33 13.81 5.31 -16.68
N GLU A 34 13.61 4.01 -16.86
CA GLU A 34 14.49 2.99 -16.25
C GLU A 34 15.95 3.12 -16.72
N ALA A 35 16.17 3.51 -17.97
CA ALA A 35 17.50 3.67 -18.56
C ALA A 35 18.35 4.75 -17.87
N ASP A 36 17.72 5.72 -17.22
CA ASP A 36 18.40 6.85 -16.60
C ASP A 36 18.52 6.71 -15.08
N LEU A 37 17.85 5.71 -14.51
CA LEU A 37 17.75 5.49 -13.06
C LEU A 37 19.11 5.28 -12.41
N GLY A 38 20.00 4.50 -13.04
CA GLY A 38 21.37 4.27 -12.56
C GLY A 38 22.15 5.57 -12.44
N SER A 39 22.20 6.36 -13.50
CA SER A 39 22.89 7.66 -13.53
C SER A 39 22.35 8.64 -12.49
N VAL A 40 21.02 8.64 -12.25
CA VAL A 40 20.38 9.47 -11.20
C VAL A 40 20.85 9.05 -9.80
N VAL A 41 20.86 7.75 -9.53
CA VAL A 41 21.27 7.21 -8.22
C VAL A 41 22.76 7.43 -8.00
N ASP A 42 23.60 7.12 -8.98
CA ASP A 42 25.06 7.28 -8.94
C ASP A 42 25.49 8.74 -8.74
N ALA A 43 24.71 9.69 -9.26
CA ALA A 43 24.93 11.12 -9.05
C ALA A 43 24.59 11.59 -7.61
N GLY A 44 24.12 10.71 -6.73
CA GLY A 44 23.79 11.03 -5.34
C GLY A 44 22.41 11.68 -5.15
N ALA A 45 21.45 11.41 -6.06
CA ALA A 45 20.11 11.99 -5.96
C ALA A 45 19.36 11.54 -4.70
N ILE A 46 19.50 10.29 -4.26
CA ILE A 46 18.73 9.74 -3.13
C ILE A 46 18.97 10.56 -1.83
N PRO A 47 20.20 10.73 -1.32
CA PRO A 47 20.44 11.55 -0.12
C PRO A 47 19.96 12.99 -0.26
N ALA A 48 20.15 13.59 -1.44
CA ALA A 48 19.74 14.97 -1.69
C ALA A 48 18.21 15.14 -1.70
N LEU A 49 17.47 14.20 -2.30
CA LEU A 49 16.01 14.17 -2.26
C LEU A 49 15.48 13.97 -0.84
N ILE A 50 16.15 13.13 -0.02
CA ILE A 50 15.79 12.94 1.39
C ILE A 50 16.00 14.23 2.20
N SER A 51 17.04 15.02 1.90
CA SER A 51 17.21 16.34 2.51
C SER A 51 16.04 17.28 2.16
N VAL A 52 15.60 17.27 0.89
CA VAL A 52 14.44 18.05 0.45
C VAL A 52 13.14 17.58 1.11
N LEU A 53 12.96 16.27 1.33
CA LEU A 53 11.81 15.75 2.09
C LEU A 53 11.72 16.33 3.51
N ARG A 54 12.86 16.62 4.15
CA ARG A 54 12.91 17.15 5.52
C ARG A 54 12.67 18.66 5.54
N ASP A 55 13.44 19.38 4.72
CA ASP A 55 13.63 20.83 4.90
C ASP A 55 13.08 21.67 3.73
N GLY A 56 12.57 21.04 2.68
CA GLY A 56 12.02 21.71 1.50
C GLY A 56 10.66 22.39 1.75
N SER A 57 10.25 23.22 0.80
CA SER A 57 8.86 23.70 0.69
C SER A 57 7.93 22.53 0.39
N ASP A 58 6.63 22.71 0.64
CA ASP A 58 5.61 21.67 0.40
C ASP A 58 5.63 21.18 -1.07
N ASP A 59 5.79 22.10 -2.02
CA ASP A 59 5.96 21.75 -3.43
C ASP A 59 7.22 20.91 -3.67
N ALA A 60 8.36 21.28 -3.07
CA ALA A 60 9.62 20.56 -3.24
C ALA A 60 9.56 19.17 -2.58
N LYS A 61 8.94 19.06 -1.40
CA LYS A 61 8.69 17.79 -0.69
C LYS A 61 7.80 16.87 -1.50
N SER A 62 6.72 17.41 -2.05
CA SER A 62 5.80 16.70 -2.95
C SER A 62 6.51 16.14 -4.17
N VAL A 63 7.40 16.91 -4.80
CA VAL A 63 8.17 16.46 -5.96
C VAL A 63 9.24 15.44 -5.56
N ALA A 64 9.95 15.66 -4.45
CA ALA A 64 10.96 14.74 -3.96
C ALA A 64 10.37 13.37 -3.54
N ALA A 65 9.18 13.36 -2.93
CA ALA A 65 8.45 12.13 -2.63
C ALA A 65 8.09 11.36 -3.92
N ALA A 66 7.68 12.07 -4.98
CA ALA A 66 7.41 11.45 -6.28
C ALA A 66 8.69 10.89 -6.94
N ALA A 67 9.81 11.60 -6.86
CA ALA A 67 11.08 11.10 -7.39
C ALA A 67 11.51 9.81 -6.68
N LEU A 68 11.48 9.79 -5.34
CA LEU A 68 11.78 8.59 -4.56
C LEU A 68 10.79 7.45 -4.82
N TRP A 69 9.52 7.77 -5.04
CA TRP A 69 8.53 6.78 -5.45
C TRP A 69 8.89 6.15 -6.81
N ASN A 70 9.26 6.95 -7.81
CA ASN A 70 9.72 6.45 -9.11
C ASN A 70 10.97 5.56 -8.97
N ILE A 71 12.00 6.01 -8.23
CA ILE A 71 13.23 5.24 -8.01
C ILE A 71 12.93 3.90 -7.32
N SER A 72 12.01 3.89 -6.35
CA SER A 72 11.64 2.69 -5.60
C SER A 72 10.88 1.63 -6.42
N VAL A 73 10.48 1.92 -7.66
CA VAL A 73 9.90 0.92 -8.57
C VAL A 73 10.91 -0.20 -8.83
N ASN A 74 12.18 0.14 -9.05
CA ASN A 74 13.25 -0.82 -9.25
C ASN A 74 13.58 -1.57 -7.95
N ASP A 75 13.74 -2.90 -8.01
CA ASP A 75 14.01 -3.75 -6.84
C ASP A 75 15.37 -3.47 -6.19
N GLY A 76 16.38 -3.15 -6.99
CA GLY A 76 17.74 -2.86 -6.51
C GLY A 76 17.83 -1.61 -5.63
N TYR A 77 16.95 -0.62 -5.83
CA TYR A 77 17.01 0.64 -5.09
C TYR A 77 16.13 0.70 -3.85
N LYS A 78 15.28 -0.31 -3.58
CA LYS A 78 14.43 -0.32 -2.39
C LYS A 78 15.26 -0.30 -1.11
N VAL A 79 16.30 -1.13 -1.04
CA VAL A 79 17.20 -1.21 0.12
C VAL A 79 18.03 0.08 0.22
N VAL A 80 18.61 0.54 -0.90
CA VAL A 80 19.42 1.77 -0.96
C VAL A 80 18.65 3.00 -0.45
N ILE A 81 17.39 3.17 -0.86
CA ILE A 81 16.55 4.29 -0.39
C ILE A 81 16.28 4.19 1.12
N ALA A 82 16.02 2.98 1.63
CA ALA A 82 15.74 2.75 3.04
C ALA A 82 16.98 3.01 3.91
N GLU A 83 18.13 2.46 3.54
CA GLU A 83 19.42 2.64 4.23
C GLU A 83 19.89 4.09 4.21
N ALA A 84 19.57 4.84 3.15
CA ALA A 84 19.81 6.29 3.09
C ALA A 84 18.92 7.10 4.07
N GLY A 85 17.97 6.46 4.77
CA GLY A 85 17.16 7.09 5.81
C GLY A 85 15.89 7.78 5.30
N ALA A 86 15.31 7.30 4.19
CA ALA A 86 14.09 7.88 3.61
C ALA A 86 12.80 7.54 4.39
N ILE A 87 12.78 6.43 5.14
CA ILE A 87 11.55 5.90 5.76
C ILE A 87 10.90 6.93 6.71
N SER A 88 11.64 7.50 7.65
CA SER A 88 11.06 8.42 8.63
C SER A 88 10.52 9.71 8.01
N PRO A 89 11.25 10.41 7.10
CA PRO A 89 10.69 11.56 6.38
C PRO A 89 9.43 11.24 5.56
N LEU A 90 9.37 10.08 4.90
CA LEU A 90 8.18 9.64 4.18
C LEU A 90 6.99 9.42 5.12
N ILE A 91 7.21 8.81 6.30
CA ILE A 91 6.17 8.64 7.31
C ILE A 91 5.67 10.00 7.83
N SER A 92 6.57 10.98 8.03
CA SER A 92 6.18 12.34 8.43
C SER A 92 5.25 12.99 7.40
N LEU A 93 5.54 12.84 6.10
CA LEU A 93 4.64 13.33 5.04
C LEU A 93 3.29 12.61 5.02
N VAL A 94 3.26 11.29 5.26
CA VAL A 94 1.99 10.56 5.41
C VAL A 94 1.14 11.11 6.56
N ARG A 95 1.77 11.57 7.66
CA ARG A 95 1.06 12.09 8.84
C ARG A 95 0.56 13.51 8.67
N ALA A 96 1.38 14.39 8.10
CA ALA A 96 1.19 15.83 8.19
C ALA A 96 1.33 16.59 6.86
N GLY A 97 1.65 15.90 5.76
CA GLY A 97 1.71 16.52 4.44
C GLY A 97 0.33 16.89 3.91
N SER A 98 0.32 17.70 2.87
CA SER A 98 -0.83 17.90 1.98
C SER A 98 -1.30 16.58 1.37
N ALA A 99 -2.52 16.54 0.86
CA ALA A 99 -3.07 15.34 0.22
C ALA A 99 -2.14 14.79 -0.89
N LEU A 100 -1.50 15.68 -1.66
CA LEU A 100 -0.56 15.33 -2.71
C LEU A 100 0.73 14.69 -2.16
N GLU A 101 1.29 15.24 -1.08
CA GLU A 101 2.47 14.68 -0.42
C GLU A 101 2.16 13.32 0.25
N GLN A 102 1.02 13.23 0.92
CA GLN A 102 0.59 12.03 1.63
C GLN A 102 0.51 10.81 0.71
N PHE A 103 -0.18 10.93 -0.44
CA PHE A 103 -0.36 9.76 -1.31
C PHE A 103 0.95 9.38 -2.03
N LYS A 104 1.79 10.35 -2.39
CA LYS A 104 3.11 10.08 -2.99
C LYS A 104 4.04 9.40 -2.00
N ALA A 105 4.06 9.87 -0.75
CA ALA A 105 4.84 9.25 0.31
C ALA A 105 4.32 7.84 0.64
N ALA A 106 3.01 7.64 0.69
CA ALA A 106 2.41 6.31 0.83
C ALA A 106 2.76 5.39 -0.34
N GLY A 107 2.81 5.91 -1.58
CA GLY A 107 3.26 5.19 -2.76
C GLY A 107 4.72 4.73 -2.67
N ALA A 108 5.63 5.60 -2.23
CA ALA A 108 7.02 5.23 -1.98
C ALA A 108 7.13 4.16 -0.88
N LEU A 109 6.47 4.35 0.27
CA LEU A 109 6.47 3.37 1.37
C LEU A 109 5.90 2.02 0.95
N ARG A 110 4.86 2.01 0.10
CA ARG A 110 4.29 0.80 -0.49
C ARG A 110 5.30 0.01 -1.31
N ASN A 111 6.12 0.69 -2.11
CA ASN A 111 7.17 0.07 -2.91
C ASN A 111 8.33 -0.43 -2.05
N LEU A 112 8.79 0.38 -1.10
CA LEU A 112 9.86 -0.01 -0.17
C LEU A 112 9.49 -1.25 0.63
N SER A 113 8.22 -1.35 1.07
CA SER A 113 7.69 -2.47 1.85
C SER A 113 7.53 -3.78 1.06
N LEU A 114 7.86 -3.81 -0.24
CA LEU A 114 7.96 -5.08 -0.99
C LEU A 114 9.23 -5.85 -0.62
N ASN A 115 10.24 -5.17 -0.06
CA ASN A 115 11.35 -5.82 0.64
C ASN A 115 10.96 -6.06 2.11
N LYS A 116 11.27 -7.26 2.63
CA LYS A 116 10.84 -7.70 3.97
C LYS A 116 11.51 -6.88 5.09
N ASP A 117 12.79 -6.58 4.99
CA ASP A 117 13.52 -5.82 6.02
C ASP A 117 13.04 -4.37 6.05
N ASN A 118 12.79 -3.79 4.89
CA ASN A 118 12.15 -2.49 4.78
C ASN A 118 10.74 -2.48 5.37
N ALA A 119 9.94 -3.53 5.15
CA ALA A 119 8.60 -3.63 5.75
C ALA A 119 8.66 -3.68 7.29
N VAL A 120 9.68 -4.32 7.87
CA VAL A 120 9.94 -4.28 9.32
C VAL A 120 10.37 -2.89 9.76
N ALA A 121 11.26 -2.22 9.02
CA ALA A 121 11.71 -0.88 9.33
C ALA A 121 10.57 0.16 9.27
N VAL A 122 9.70 0.09 8.26
CA VAL A 122 8.50 0.94 8.13
C VAL A 122 7.56 0.73 9.31
N ALA A 123 7.31 -0.53 9.72
CA ALA A 123 6.48 -0.82 10.89
C ALA A 123 7.09 -0.25 12.18
N SER A 124 8.39 -0.50 12.39
CA SER A 124 9.14 -0.07 13.59
C SER A 124 9.23 1.45 13.72
N ALA A 125 9.29 2.17 12.59
CA ALA A 125 9.28 3.64 12.53
C ALA A 125 7.86 4.25 12.71
N GLY A 126 6.85 3.44 13.02
CA GLY A 126 5.48 3.92 13.23
C GLY A 126 4.73 4.24 11.93
N GLY A 127 5.10 3.59 10.82
CA GLY A 127 4.44 3.74 9.53
C GLY A 127 3.05 3.14 9.48
N ILE A 128 2.80 2.01 10.17
CA ILE A 128 1.48 1.35 10.18
C ILE A 128 0.39 2.27 10.74
N PRO A 129 0.52 2.86 11.96
CA PRO A 129 -0.49 3.80 12.45
C PRO A 129 -0.72 5.01 11.55
N ALA A 130 0.34 5.53 10.92
CA ALA A 130 0.25 6.66 9.99
C ALA A 130 -0.58 6.29 8.74
N LEU A 131 -0.31 5.12 8.14
CA LEU A 131 -1.05 4.62 7.00
C LEU A 131 -2.50 4.30 7.35
N VAL A 132 -2.77 3.75 8.53
CA VAL A 132 -4.16 3.53 8.99
C VAL A 132 -4.92 4.85 9.16
N ALA A 133 -4.28 5.88 9.73
CA ALA A 133 -4.89 7.20 9.82
C ALA A 133 -5.20 7.78 8.43
N LEU A 134 -4.31 7.58 7.45
CA LEU A 134 -4.52 8.01 6.07
C LEU A 134 -5.64 7.23 5.37
N VAL A 135 -5.82 5.94 5.65
CA VAL A 135 -6.99 5.16 5.19
C VAL A 135 -8.30 5.72 5.74
N LYS A 136 -8.32 6.18 6.99
CA LYS A 136 -9.54 6.74 7.61
C LYS A 136 -9.87 8.13 7.07
N ASN A 137 -8.86 8.99 7.01
CA ASN A 137 -9.05 10.44 6.89
C ASN A 137 -8.55 11.04 5.58
N GLY A 138 -7.87 10.27 4.73
CA GLY A 138 -7.31 10.75 3.47
C GLY A 138 -8.37 11.03 2.40
N ASN A 139 -7.95 11.72 1.33
CA ASN A 139 -8.72 11.75 0.08
C ASN A 139 -8.64 10.38 -0.64
N ASP A 140 -9.34 10.25 -1.77
CA ASP A 140 -9.42 8.97 -2.50
C ASP A 140 -8.05 8.39 -2.84
N ASP A 141 -7.10 9.22 -3.28
CA ASP A 141 -5.73 8.80 -3.55
C ASP A 141 -4.99 8.39 -2.28
N GLY A 142 -5.06 9.20 -1.22
CA GLY A 142 -4.46 8.90 0.08
C GLY A 142 -4.95 7.54 0.61
N LYS A 143 -6.26 7.31 0.60
CA LYS A 143 -6.88 6.04 1.02
C LYS A 143 -6.40 4.88 0.15
N ARG A 144 -6.40 5.05 -1.17
CA ARG A 144 -5.96 4.02 -2.13
C ARG A 144 -4.50 3.62 -1.92
N PHE A 145 -3.58 4.59 -1.83
CA PHE A 145 -2.16 4.32 -1.66
C PHE A 145 -1.83 3.81 -0.26
N ALA A 146 -2.50 4.31 0.78
CA ALA A 146 -2.35 3.80 2.13
C ALA A 146 -2.83 2.34 2.26
N ALA A 147 -4.00 2.01 1.70
CA ALA A 147 -4.49 0.63 1.65
C ALA A 147 -3.54 -0.28 0.86
N SER A 148 -2.95 0.22 -0.23
CA SER A 148 -1.93 -0.50 -1.00
C SER A 148 -0.65 -0.77 -0.17
N ALA A 149 -0.20 0.19 0.62
CA ALA A 149 0.95 0.03 1.52
C ALA A 149 0.65 -0.97 2.65
N LEU A 150 -0.53 -0.88 3.27
CA LEU A 150 -0.98 -1.85 4.29
C LEU A 150 -1.10 -3.26 3.71
N TRP A 151 -1.54 -3.40 2.46
CA TRP A 151 -1.54 -4.69 1.77
C TRP A 151 -0.12 -5.27 1.65
N SER A 152 0.87 -4.50 1.19
CA SER A 152 2.28 -4.95 1.17
C SER A 152 2.79 -5.34 2.57
N LEU A 153 2.53 -4.49 3.58
CA LEU A 153 2.99 -4.71 4.95
C LEU A 153 2.35 -5.94 5.61
N SER A 154 1.08 -6.25 5.31
CA SER A 154 0.32 -7.36 5.89
C SER A 154 0.83 -8.75 5.54
N VAL A 155 1.78 -8.87 4.59
CA VAL A 155 2.42 -10.15 4.28
C VAL A 155 3.16 -10.71 5.51
N LEU A 156 3.79 -9.85 6.31
CA LEU A 156 4.53 -10.26 7.52
C LEU A 156 3.58 -10.48 8.71
N ASN A 157 3.73 -11.60 9.43
CA ASN A 157 2.86 -11.93 10.57
C ASN A 157 2.92 -10.91 11.71
N THR A 158 4.11 -10.36 11.99
CA THR A 158 4.29 -9.29 12.98
C THR A 158 3.49 -8.05 12.62
N ASN A 159 3.51 -7.68 11.34
CA ASN A 159 2.76 -6.52 10.84
C ASN A 159 1.25 -6.75 10.84
N LYS A 160 0.76 -7.98 10.66
CA LYS A 160 -0.68 -8.28 10.79
C LYS A 160 -1.23 -7.85 12.15
N ILE A 161 -0.50 -8.16 13.22
CA ILE A 161 -0.84 -7.77 14.60
C ILE A 161 -0.78 -6.25 14.77
N ALA A 162 0.28 -5.62 14.27
CA ALA A 162 0.41 -4.16 14.36
C ALA A 162 -0.69 -3.41 13.59
N ILE A 163 -1.11 -3.92 12.42
CA ILE A 163 -2.24 -3.37 11.65
C ILE A 163 -3.55 -3.50 12.43
N HIS A 164 -3.77 -4.65 13.06
CA HIS A 164 -4.93 -4.85 13.95
C HIS A 164 -4.92 -3.84 15.11
N GLN A 165 -3.82 -3.77 15.87
CA GLN A 165 -3.68 -2.89 17.03
C GLN A 165 -3.79 -1.39 16.68
N ALA A 166 -3.38 -1.00 15.48
CA ALA A 166 -3.55 0.36 14.98
C ALA A 166 -5.01 0.69 14.56
N GLY A 167 -5.94 -0.27 14.66
CA GLY A 167 -7.32 -0.12 14.22
C GLY A 167 -7.46 -0.10 12.70
N GLY A 168 -6.59 -0.85 11.99
CA GLY A 168 -6.58 -0.96 10.54
C GLY A 168 -7.68 -1.86 9.99
N ILE A 169 -8.14 -2.86 10.75
CA ILE A 169 -9.16 -3.81 10.29
C ILE A 169 -10.50 -3.12 9.99
N PRO A 170 -11.12 -2.36 10.92
CA PRO A 170 -12.39 -1.68 10.62
C PRO A 170 -12.25 -0.73 9.44
N ALA A 171 -11.12 -0.01 9.35
CA ALA A 171 -10.86 0.93 8.28
C ALA A 171 -10.75 0.24 6.91
N LEU A 172 -10.14 -0.94 6.83
CA LEU A 172 -10.08 -1.73 5.60
C LEU A 172 -11.44 -2.35 5.25
N VAL A 173 -12.24 -2.76 6.24
CA VAL A 173 -13.61 -3.26 6.01
C VAL A 173 -14.50 -2.15 5.45
N ASP A 174 -14.40 -0.92 5.96
CA ASP A 174 -15.15 0.22 5.43
C ASP A 174 -14.81 0.50 3.97
N LEU A 175 -13.54 0.37 3.57
CA LEU A 175 -13.12 0.52 2.18
C LEU A 175 -13.69 -0.55 1.23
N LEU A 176 -14.15 -1.71 1.73
CA LEU A 176 -14.83 -2.70 0.87
C LEU A 176 -16.17 -2.18 0.34
N ARG A 177 -16.78 -1.21 1.02
CA ARG A 177 -18.07 -0.60 0.64
C ARG A 177 -17.92 0.43 -0.49
N VAL A 178 -16.69 0.83 -0.79
CA VAL A 178 -16.36 1.75 -1.89
C VAL A 178 -15.92 0.94 -3.10
N SER A 179 -16.35 1.32 -4.30
CA SER A 179 -15.94 0.64 -5.54
C SER A 179 -14.58 1.12 -6.05
N GLY A 180 -14.01 0.37 -7.00
CA GLY A 180 -12.76 0.74 -7.68
C GLY A 180 -11.50 0.19 -7.02
N LEU A 181 -10.35 0.79 -7.36
CA LEU A 181 -9.03 0.24 -7.00
C LEU A 181 -8.80 0.15 -5.49
N VAL A 182 -9.42 1.04 -4.71
CA VAL A 182 -9.32 1.03 -3.24
C VAL A 182 -9.92 -0.26 -2.64
N GLN A 183 -11.04 -0.74 -3.20
CA GLN A 183 -11.67 -2.00 -2.84
C GLN A 183 -10.72 -3.18 -3.04
N GLU A 184 -10.01 -3.22 -4.18
CA GLU A 184 -9.05 -4.28 -4.48
C GLU A 184 -7.85 -4.30 -3.52
N LYS A 185 -7.41 -3.13 -3.05
CA LYS A 185 -6.30 -3.04 -2.10
C LYS A 185 -6.76 -3.47 -0.71
N ALA A 186 -7.95 -3.02 -0.29
CA ALA A 186 -8.57 -3.43 0.96
C ALA A 186 -8.84 -4.94 1.02
N SER A 187 -9.46 -5.53 -0.01
CA SER A 187 -9.65 -6.99 -0.10
C SER A 187 -8.32 -7.75 -0.04
N GLY A 188 -7.28 -7.22 -0.68
CA GLY A 188 -5.95 -7.84 -0.67
C GLY A 188 -5.32 -7.84 0.73
N ALA A 189 -5.38 -6.71 1.42
CA ALA A 189 -4.90 -6.58 2.79
C ALA A 189 -5.69 -7.51 3.74
N LEU A 190 -7.02 -7.51 3.67
CA LEU A 190 -7.86 -8.38 4.49
C LEU A 190 -7.62 -9.87 4.22
N ALA A 191 -7.37 -10.25 2.97
CA ALA A 191 -7.02 -11.63 2.64
C ALA A 191 -5.71 -12.08 3.30
N ASN A 192 -4.70 -11.21 3.32
CA ASN A 192 -3.45 -11.52 4.03
C ASN A 192 -3.68 -11.55 5.56
N LEU A 193 -4.45 -10.60 6.10
CA LEU A 193 -4.74 -10.50 7.54
C LEU A 193 -5.52 -11.72 8.05
N ALA A 194 -6.47 -12.23 7.27
CA ALA A 194 -7.30 -13.39 7.60
C ALA A 194 -6.49 -14.69 7.77
N CYS A 195 -5.25 -14.77 7.26
CA CYS A 195 -4.39 -15.92 7.48
C CYS A 195 -3.87 -16.05 8.94
N LYS A 196 -4.17 -15.09 9.82
CA LYS A 196 -3.82 -15.17 11.25
C LYS A 196 -5.10 -15.24 12.10
N PRO A 197 -5.34 -16.34 12.85
CA PRO A 197 -6.60 -16.54 13.59
C PRO A 197 -7.04 -15.37 14.47
N ASP A 198 -6.17 -14.85 15.35
CA ASP A 198 -6.53 -13.73 16.25
C ASP A 198 -6.98 -12.46 15.48
N VAL A 199 -6.35 -12.21 14.33
CA VAL A 199 -6.66 -11.05 13.47
C VAL A 199 -7.94 -11.31 12.69
N ALA A 200 -8.17 -12.57 12.31
CA ALA A 200 -9.32 -12.97 11.53
C ALA A 200 -10.63 -12.89 12.31
N VAL A 201 -10.62 -13.21 13.62
CA VAL A 201 -11.75 -12.93 14.53
C VAL A 201 -12.09 -11.44 14.51
N ALA A 202 -11.09 -10.56 14.61
CA ALA A 202 -11.31 -9.11 14.55
C ALA A 202 -11.86 -8.62 13.19
N ILE A 203 -11.56 -9.31 12.08
CA ILE A 203 -12.20 -9.03 10.78
C ILE A 203 -13.71 -9.30 10.85
N VAL A 204 -14.10 -10.39 11.50
CA VAL A 204 -15.49 -10.81 11.62
C VAL A 204 -16.25 -9.86 12.53
N GLU A 205 -15.69 -9.53 13.69
CA GLU A 205 -16.24 -8.55 14.64
C GLU A 205 -16.43 -7.16 14.01
N ALA A 206 -15.54 -6.77 13.08
CA ALA A 206 -15.66 -5.53 12.32
C ALA A 206 -16.71 -5.58 11.19
N GLY A 207 -17.48 -6.66 11.05
CA GLY A 207 -18.47 -6.84 9.98
C GLY A 207 -17.85 -7.21 8.63
N GLY A 208 -16.68 -7.85 8.63
CA GLY A 208 -15.95 -8.21 7.42
C GLY A 208 -16.65 -9.26 6.56
N ILE A 209 -17.36 -10.24 7.15
CA ILE A 209 -18.08 -11.28 6.41
C ILE A 209 -19.10 -10.69 5.41
N PRO A 210 -20.13 -9.93 5.85
CA PRO A 210 -21.11 -9.39 4.92
C PRO A 210 -20.48 -8.43 3.89
N ALA A 211 -19.44 -7.69 4.27
CA ALA A 211 -18.72 -6.83 3.35
C ALA A 211 -17.97 -7.62 2.26
N LEU A 212 -17.28 -8.70 2.62
CA LEU A 212 -16.57 -9.56 1.67
C LEU A 212 -17.54 -10.29 0.73
N VAL A 213 -18.65 -10.82 1.26
CA VAL A 213 -19.71 -11.45 0.46
C VAL A 213 -20.28 -10.44 -0.56
N ALA A 214 -20.53 -9.20 -0.12
CA ALA A 214 -20.97 -8.14 -1.02
C ALA A 214 -19.96 -7.85 -2.12
N VAL A 215 -18.64 -7.86 -1.84
CA VAL A 215 -17.61 -7.68 -2.88
C VAL A 215 -17.63 -8.83 -3.89
N VAL A 216 -17.71 -10.09 -3.44
CA VAL A 216 -17.77 -11.27 -4.33
C VAL A 216 -19.00 -11.21 -5.25
N SER A 217 -20.14 -10.80 -4.70
CA SER A 217 -21.39 -10.68 -5.44
C SER A 217 -21.39 -9.49 -6.41
N LEU A 218 -21.10 -8.28 -5.91
CA LEU A 218 -21.46 -7.02 -6.57
C LEU A 218 -20.29 -6.30 -7.26
N SER A 219 -19.03 -6.62 -6.95
CA SER A 219 -17.90 -5.89 -7.54
C SER A 219 -17.76 -6.18 -9.03
N ASN A 220 -17.46 -5.15 -9.83
CA ASN A 220 -17.12 -5.34 -11.25
C ASN A 220 -15.63 -5.71 -11.44
N SER A 221 -14.80 -5.66 -10.40
CA SER A 221 -13.39 -6.04 -10.47
C SER A 221 -13.21 -7.51 -10.14
N ARG A 222 -12.78 -8.30 -11.13
CA ARG A 222 -12.39 -9.71 -10.93
C ARG A 222 -11.30 -9.85 -9.86
N VAL A 223 -10.35 -8.93 -9.83
CA VAL A 223 -9.26 -8.90 -8.84
C VAL A 223 -9.82 -8.65 -7.43
N ALA A 224 -10.79 -7.76 -7.28
CA ALA A 224 -11.45 -7.53 -5.99
C ALA A 224 -12.21 -8.77 -5.54
N LYS A 225 -12.97 -9.43 -6.44
CA LYS A 225 -13.70 -10.67 -6.15
C LYS A 225 -12.77 -11.79 -5.70
N GLU A 226 -11.70 -12.04 -6.43
CA GLU A 226 -10.74 -13.11 -6.12
C GLU A 226 -10.10 -12.91 -4.74
N LYS A 227 -9.66 -11.68 -4.44
CA LYS A 227 -9.08 -11.35 -3.13
C LYS A 227 -10.10 -11.43 -2.00
N ALA A 228 -11.31 -10.92 -2.21
CA ALA A 228 -12.36 -10.99 -1.21
C ALA A 228 -12.77 -12.44 -0.92
N LEU A 229 -12.86 -13.26 -1.96
CA LEU A 229 -13.12 -14.69 -1.85
C LEU A 229 -12.01 -15.41 -1.08
N ARG A 230 -10.73 -15.08 -1.34
CA ARG A 230 -9.60 -15.64 -0.57
C ARG A 230 -9.67 -15.26 0.91
N ALA A 231 -10.04 -14.01 1.22
CA ALA A 231 -10.26 -13.60 2.61
C ALA A 231 -11.40 -14.41 3.23
N ALA A 232 -12.54 -14.53 2.54
CA ALA A 232 -13.69 -15.30 3.00
C ALA A 232 -13.34 -16.78 3.21
N PHE A 233 -12.57 -17.38 2.30
CA PHE A 233 -12.07 -18.74 2.42
C PHE A 233 -11.29 -18.95 3.72
N HIS A 234 -10.34 -18.06 4.03
CA HIS A 234 -9.59 -18.16 5.29
C HIS A 234 -10.49 -18.03 6.52
N LEU A 235 -11.46 -17.11 6.51
CA LEU A 235 -12.41 -16.95 7.61
C LEU A 235 -13.28 -18.19 7.81
N ALA A 236 -13.75 -18.82 6.73
CA ALA A 236 -14.61 -20.02 6.79
C ALA A 236 -13.88 -21.25 7.33
N HIS A 237 -12.54 -21.26 7.30
CA HIS A 237 -11.70 -22.35 7.80
C HIS A 237 -11.23 -22.14 9.24
N ILE A 238 -11.70 -21.10 9.94
CA ILE A 238 -11.40 -20.88 11.36
C ILE A 238 -12.26 -21.81 12.21
N ASP A 239 -13.58 -21.75 12.02
CA ASP A 239 -14.57 -22.59 12.69
C ASP A 239 -15.89 -22.57 11.91
N ASP A 240 -16.82 -23.44 12.30
CA ASP A 240 -18.13 -23.54 11.65
C ASP A 240 -19.03 -22.33 11.91
N ALA A 241 -18.82 -21.57 12.99
CA ALA A 241 -19.61 -20.37 13.28
C ALA A 241 -19.35 -19.29 12.21
N HIS A 242 -18.10 -19.10 11.83
CA HIS A 242 -17.74 -18.20 10.73
C HIS A 242 -18.33 -18.65 9.40
N ARG A 243 -18.31 -19.96 9.10
CA ARG A 243 -18.90 -20.53 7.88
C ARG A 243 -20.41 -20.30 7.84
N ILE A 244 -21.12 -20.59 8.93
CA ILE A 244 -22.57 -20.34 9.07
C ILE A 244 -22.88 -18.86 8.87
N ALA A 245 -22.12 -17.96 9.49
CA ALA A 245 -22.29 -16.52 9.33
C ALA A 245 -22.11 -16.05 7.86
N MET A 246 -21.29 -16.74 7.05
CA MET A 246 -21.23 -16.47 5.61
C MET A 246 -22.52 -16.85 4.88
N PHE A 247 -23.07 -18.01 5.21
CA PHE A 247 -24.33 -18.46 4.61
C PHE A 247 -25.48 -17.54 4.99
N GLU A 248 -25.55 -17.12 6.26
CA GLU A 248 -26.52 -16.12 6.74
C GLU A 248 -26.33 -14.76 6.06
N ALA A 249 -25.09 -14.38 5.73
CA ALA A 249 -24.78 -13.19 4.94
C ALA A 249 -25.12 -13.34 3.44
N GLY A 250 -25.69 -14.47 3.01
CA GLY A 250 -26.15 -14.70 1.64
C GLY A 250 -25.02 -15.10 0.67
N SER A 251 -23.98 -15.78 1.16
CA SER A 251 -22.84 -16.18 0.32
C SER A 251 -23.15 -17.30 -0.69
N VAL A 252 -24.18 -18.12 -0.47
CA VAL A 252 -24.43 -19.31 -1.31
C VAL A 252 -24.64 -18.97 -2.79
N PRO A 253 -25.57 -18.06 -3.19
CA PRO A 253 -25.73 -17.72 -4.60
C PRO A 253 -24.46 -17.17 -5.28
N PRO A 254 -23.70 -16.21 -4.71
CA PRO A 254 -22.47 -15.74 -5.35
C PRO A 254 -21.37 -16.80 -5.37
N LEU A 255 -21.27 -17.71 -4.38
CA LEU A 255 -20.30 -18.80 -4.41
C LEU A 255 -20.61 -19.84 -5.50
N VAL A 256 -21.89 -20.19 -5.69
CA VAL A 256 -22.32 -21.07 -6.80
C VAL A 256 -22.03 -20.42 -8.16
N ALA A 257 -22.25 -19.11 -8.31
CA ALA A 257 -21.88 -18.39 -9.52
C ALA A 257 -20.36 -18.44 -9.77
N VAL A 258 -19.54 -18.30 -8.71
CA VAL A 258 -18.08 -18.44 -8.81
C VAL A 258 -17.66 -19.86 -9.23
N LEU A 259 -18.31 -20.92 -8.73
CA LEU A 259 -18.01 -22.29 -9.15
C LEU A 259 -18.20 -22.48 -10.67
N ARG A 260 -19.22 -21.84 -11.25
CA ARG A 260 -19.50 -21.89 -12.69
C ARG A 260 -18.52 -21.03 -13.49
N ASP A 261 -18.33 -19.78 -13.08
CA ASP A 261 -17.75 -18.73 -13.93
C ASP A 261 -16.30 -18.33 -13.55
N GLY A 262 -15.79 -18.81 -12.40
CA GLY A 262 -14.48 -18.47 -11.85
C GLY A 262 -13.29 -19.14 -12.55
N ASN A 263 -12.06 -18.69 -12.25
CA ASN A 263 -10.85 -19.48 -12.55
C ASN A 263 -10.70 -20.61 -11.52
N ASP A 264 -9.75 -21.52 -11.75
CA ASP A 264 -9.56 -22.70 -10.90
C ASP A 264 -9.35 -22.34 -9.42
N VAL A 265 -8.55 -21.31 -9.14
CA VAL A 265 -8.30 -20.83 -7.76
C VAL A 265 -9.58 -20.31 -7.11
N MET A 266 -10.39 -19.54 -7.84
CA MET A 266 -11.67 -19.06 -7.31
C MET A 266 -12.67 -20.20 -7.10
N ARG A 267 -12.69 -21.20 -8.00
CA ARG A 267 -13.55 -22.38 -7.83
C ARG A 267 -13.15 -23.20 -6.61
N GLU A 268 -11.84 -23.40 -6.41
CA GLU A 268 -11.30 -24.09 -5.25
C GLU A 268 -11.70 -23.37 -3.95
N HIS A 269 -11.49 -22.06 -3.86
CA HIS A 269 -11.88 -21.29 -2.68
C HIS A 269 -13.40 -21.30 -2.47
N ALA A 270 -14.21 -21.21 -3.52
CA ALA A 270 -15.66 -21.25 -3.39
C ALA A 270 -16.15 -22.64 -2.92
N ALA A 271 -15.56 -23.71 -3.47
CA ALA A 271 -15.87 -25.09 -3.07
C ALA A 271 -15.46 -25.38 -1.62
N GLY A 272 -14.35 -24.81 -1.14
CA GLY A 272 -13.92 -24.98 0.25
C GLY A 272 -14.75 -24.21 1.27
N ILE A 273 -15.52 -23.20 0.85
CA ILE A 273 -16.45 -22.47 1.73
C ILE A 273 -17.79 -23.20 1.84
N LEU A 274 -18.28 -23.78 0.74
CA LEU A 274 -19.54 -24.53 0.64
C LEU A 274 -19.43 -25.90 1.34
#